data_AF-A0A085WL40-F1
#
_entry.id   AF-A0A085WL40-F1
#
_cell.length_a   1.000
_cell.length_b   1.000
_cell.length_c   1.000
_cell.angle_alpha   90.00
_cell.angle_beta   90.00
_cell.angle_gamma   90.00
#
_symmetry.space_group_name_H-M   'P 1'
#
loop_
_entity.id
_entity.type
_entity.pdbx_description
1 polymer ?
#
loop_
_entity_poly.entity_id
_entity_poly.type
_entity_poly.pdbx_seq_one_letter_code
_entity_poly.pdbx_strand_id
1 'polypeptide(L)' 'MDDYLPPSVRAEDQKYPAGKCLAQWKYINVTVFQASDDLFFVLFIPDLSHCGPGFIELDAGAEYAIDGKGRILAKQ' A
#
# COMPACT_ATOMS: atom_id res chain seq x y z
N MET A 1 -4.09 -12.57 5.58
CA MET A 1 -4.65 -11.55 4.66
C MET A 1 -3.44 -11.05 3.92
N ASP A 2 -2.97 -11.93 3.06
CA ASP A 2 -1.71 -11.85 2.38
C ASP A 2 -2.08 -11.71 0.90
N ASP A 3 -1.17 -11.17 0.10
CA ASP A 3 -1.23 -11.20 -1.36
C ASP A 3 -2.01 -10.05 -2.03
N TYR A 4 -1.39 -8.87 -2.02
CA TYR A 4 -1.42 -7.99 -3.21
C TYR A 4 -0.53 -8.52 -4.34
N LEU A 5 0.21 -9.58 -4.07
CA LEU A 5 1.02 -10.30 -5.01
C LEU A 5 0.15 -11.20 -5.88
N PRO A 6 0.54 -11.47 -7.14
CA PRO A 6 -0.13 -12.46 -7.96
C PRO A 6 -0.26 -13.79 -7.21
N PRO A 7 -1.30 -14.61 -7.48
CA PRO A 7 -1.57 -15.84 -6.72
C PRO A 7 -0.39 -16.84 -6.64
N SER A 8 0.57 -16.73 -7.56
CA SER A 8 1.77 -17.56 -7.63
C SER A 8 2.98 -16.99 -6.89
N VAL A 9 2.85 -15.81 -6.27
CA VAL A 9 3.97 -15.06 -5.68
C VAL A 9 3.64 -14.84 -4.21
N ARG A 10 4.44 -15.42 -3.32
CA ARG A 10 4.30 -15.22 -1.88
C ARG A 10 5.23 -14.13 -1.38
N ALA A 11 4.81 -13.43 -0.34
CA ALA A 11 5.63 -12.41 0.33
C ALA A 11 6.99 -12.96 0.78
N GLU A 12 7.00 -14.19 1.28
CA GLU A 12 8.20 -14.92 1.75
C GLU A 12 9.20 -15.26 0.63
N ASP A 13 8.73 -15.38 -0.61
CA ASP A 13 9.51 -15.71 -1.80
C ASP A 13 10.23 -14.47 -2.41
N GLN A 14 9.98 -13.27 -1.88
CA GLN A 14 10.64 -12.05 -2.36
C GLN A 14 12.15 -12.06 -2.06
N LYS A 15 12.97 -11.78 -3.08
CA LYS A 15 14.44 -11.86 -2.97
C LYS A 15 15.04 -10.81 -2.04
N TYR A 16 14.44 -9.62 -1.97
CA TYR A 16 14.96 -8.49 -1.20
C TYR A 16 14.16 -8.28 0.09
N PRO A 17 14.81 -7.95 1.22
CA PRO A 17 14.14 -7.74 2.49
C PRO A 17 13.02 -6.68 2.43
N ALA A 18 13.24 -5.58 1.71
CA ALA A 18 12.22 -4.55 1.50
C ALA A 18 10.99 -5.11 0.75
N GLY A 19 11.21 -5.93 -0.29
CA GLY A 19 10.12 -6.58 -1.03
C GLY A 19 9.31 -7.56 -0.19
N LYS A 20 9.95 -8.31 0.72
CA LYS A 20 9.24 -9.17 1.70
C LYS A 20 8.31 -8.37 2.60
N CYS A 21 8.71 -7.16 2.93
CA CYS A 21 7.97 -6.25 3.78
C CYS A 21 6.82 -5.55 3.06
N LEU A 22 7.09 -4.96 1.90
CA LEU A 22 6.06 -4.32 1.08
C LEU A 22 4.96 -5.29 0.63
N ALA A 23 5.25 -6.60 0.63
CA ALA A 23 4.27 -7.63 0.35
C ALA A 23 3.29 -7.92 1.50
N GLN A 24 3.49 -7.34 2.70
CA GLN A 24 2.66 -7.62 3.89
C GLN A 24 1.87 -6.38 4.32
N TRP A 25 0.54 -6.51 4.41
CA TRP A 25 -0.37 -5.43 4.81
C TRP A 25 -0.09 -4.80 6.16
N LYS A 26 0.43 -5.56 7.13
CA LYS A 26 0.76 -5.03 8.46
C LYS A 26 1.84 -3.93 8.43
N TYR A 27 2.56 -3.78 7.32
CA TYR A 27 3.55 -2.73 7.12
C TYR A 27 3.05 -1.62 6.19
N ILE A 28 1.76 -1.63 5.83
CA ILE A 28 1.14 -0.61 4.98
C ILE A 28 0.11 0.15 5.82
N ASN A 29 0.40 1.41 6.08
CA ASN A 29 -0.54 2.33 6.68
C ASN A 29 -1.53 2.81 5.62
N VAL A 30 -2.82 2.75 5.93
CA VAL A 30 -3.89 3.20 5.05
C VAL A 30 -4.58 4.39 5.70
N THR A 31 -4.57 5.52 5.00
CA THR A 31 -5.30 6.72 5.41
C THR A 31 -6.42 7.00 4.42
N VAL A 32 -7.62 7.28 4.92
CA VAL A 32 -8.76 7.67 4.10
C VAL A 32 -9.14 9.10 4.46
N PHE A 33 -9.12 9.98 3.45
CA PHE A 33 -9.57 11.35 3.56
C PHE A 33 -10.83 11.53 2.72
N GLN A 34 -11.95 11.85 3.36
CA GLN A 34 -13.18 12.19 2.65
C GLN A 34 -13.14 13.66 2.23
N ALA A 35 -13.05 13.91 0.93
CA ALA A 35 -13.04 15.26 0.38
C ALA A 35 -14.45 15.81 0.13
N SER A 36 -15.41 14.93 -0.17
CA SER A 36 -16.84 15.25 -0.26
C SER A 36 -17.69 13.99 -0.05
N ASP A 37 -19.02 14.11 -0.12
CA ASP A 37 -19.94 12.98 0.08
C ASP A 37 -19.64 11.77 -0.81
N ASP A 38 -19.17 12.02 -2.05
CA ASP A 38 -18.91 11.00 -3.07
C ASP A 38 -17.44 10.95 -3.52
N LEU A 39 -16.50 11.57 -2.79
CA LEU A 39 -15.07 11.56 -3.14
C LEU A 39 -14.17 11.30 -1.92
N PHE A 40 -13.34 10.28 -2.06
CA PHE A 40 -12.40 9.81 -1.05
C PHE A 40 -10.99 9.71 -1.64
N PHE A 41 -10.01 10.23 -0.93
CA PHE A 41 -8.60 9.99 -1.21
C PHE A 41 -8.11 8.90 -0.27
N VAL A 42 -7.62 7.81 -0.86
CA VAL A 42 -7.06 6.67 -0.12
C VAL A 42 -5.58 6.61 -0.38
N LEU A 43 -4.81 6.79 0.68
CA LEU A 43 -3.36 6.83 0.66
C LEU A 43 -2.80 5.59 1.34
N PHE A 44 -2.00 4.83 0.59
CA PHE A 44 -1.24 3.68 1.07
C PHE A 44 0.21 4.10 1.24
N ILE A 45 0.70 4.11 2.48
CA ILE A 45 2.10 4.45 2.80
C ILE A 45 2.74 3.26 3.50
N PRO A 46 3.83 2.70 2.96
CA PRO A 46 4.58 1.68 3.67
C PRO A 46 5.33 2.27 4.85
N ASP A 47 5.24 1.62 6.00
CA ASP A 47 6.05 1.90 7.18
C ASP A 47 7.12 0.82 7.33
N LEU A 48 8.25 1.08 6.68
CA LEU A 48 9.41 0.19 6.69
C LEU A 48 10.20 0.27 7.99
N SER A 49 9.89 1.17 8.92
CA SER A 49 10.55 1.20 10.23
C SER A 49 10.28 -0.08 11.02
N HIS A 50 9.12 -0.70 10.78
CA HIS A 50 8.73 -1.99 11.36
C HIS A 50 9.39 -3.20 10.70
N CYS A 51 10.11 -3.00 9.59
CA CYS A 51 10.79 -4.06 8.84
C CYS A 51 12.24 -4.27 9.28
N GLY A 52 12.86 -3.23 9.83
CA GLY A 52 14.24 -3.25 10.29
C GLY A 52 14.91 -1.88 10.12
N PRO A 53 16.06 -1.67 10.76
CA PRO A 53 16.77 -0.40 10.67
C PRO A 53 17.29 -0.15 9.24
N GLY A 54 17.15 1.09 8.76
CA GLY A 54 17.81 1.58 7.55
C GLY A 54 17.09 1.31 6.22
N PHE A 55 15.86 0.81 6.23
CA PHE A 55 15.06 0.70 5.01
C PHE A 55 14.41 2.04 4.67
N ILE A 56 14.83 2.62 3.54
CA ILE A 56 14.24 3.80 2.93
C ILE A 56 13.94 3.43 1.48
N GLU A 57 12.67 3.48 1.10
CA GLU A 57 12.23 3.32 -0.28
C GLU A 57 11.55 4.63 -0.69
N LEU A 58 12.08 5.28 -1.71
CA LEU A 58 11.52 6.53 -2.23
C LEU A 58 10.33 6.21 -3.13
N ASP A 59 9.35 7.11 -3.15
CA ASP A 59 8.11 6.96 -3.94
C ASP A 59 7.34 5.65 -3.64
N ALA A 60 7.59 5.09 -2.46
CA ALA A 60 6.92 3.90 -1.99
C ALA A 60 5.53 4.28 -1.47
N GLY A 61 4.49 3.82 -2.15
CA GLY A 61 3.12 4.10 -1.79
C GLY A 61 2.23 4.22 -3.02
N ALA A 62 0.96 4.56 -2.78
CA ALA A 62 0.03 4.90 -3.83
C ALA A 62 -1.10 5.75 -3.27
N GLU A 63 -1.55 6.71 -4.06
CA GLU A 63 -2.75 7.50 -3.75
C GLU A 63 -3.82 7.24 -4.80
N TYR A 64 -5.04 7.00 -4.34
CA TYR A 64 -6.20 6.77 -5.18
C TYR A 64 -7.30 7.76 -4.84
N ALA A 65 -7.89 8.36 -5.87
CA ALA A 65 -9.19 9.01 -5.75
C ALA A 65 -10.28 7.96 -6.03
N ILE A 66 -11.22 7.80 -5.10
CA ILE A 66 -12.28 6.80 -5.13
C ILE A 66 -13.63 7.48 -4.93
N ASP A 67 -14.64 7.07 -5.69
CA ASP A 67 -16.00 7.58 -5.51
C ASP A 67 -16.82 6.84 -4.44
N GLY A 68 -18.01 7.36 -4.11
CA GLY A 68 -18.94 6.73 -3.16
C GLY A 68 -19.43 5.32 -3.53
N LYS A 69 -19.10 4.82 -4.72
CA LYS A 69 -19.38 3.45 -5.17
C LYS A 69 -18.14 2.55 -5.17
N GLY A 70 -17.00 3.05 -4.70
CA GLY A 70 -15.74 2.32 -4.67
C GLY A 70 -15.00 2.29 -6.01
N ARG A 71 -15.37 3.12 -6.99
CA ARG A 71 -14.69 3.17 -8.29
C ARG A 71 -13.46 4.06 -8.21
N ILE A 72 -12.33 3.59 -8.71
CA ILE A 72 -11.10 4.38 -8.84
C ILE A 72 -11.30 5.41 -9.96
N LEU A 73 -11.22 6.69 -9.60
CA LEU A 73 -11.32 7.83 -10.51
C LEU A 73 -9.95 8.28 -11.01
N ALA A 74 -8.93 8.19 -10.16
CA ALA A 74 -7.55 8.55 -10.48
C ALA A 74 -6.54 7.79 -9.62
N LYS A 75 -5.29 7.74 -10.09
CA LYS A 75 -4.12 7.18 -9.39
C LYS A 75 -2.93 8.11 -9.57
N GLN A 76 -2.14 8.30 -8.52
CA GLN A 76 -0.77 8.83 -8.59
C GLN A 76 0.25 7.76 -8.20
#